data_AF-A0A812SHH4-F1
#
_entry.id   AF-A0A812SHH4-F1
#
_cell.length_a   1.000
_cell.length_b   1.000
_cell.length_c   1.000
_cell.angle_alpha   90.00
_cell.angle_beta   90.00
_cell.angle_gamma   90.00
#
_symmetry.space_group_name_H-M   'P 1'
#
loop_
_entity.id
_entity.type
_entity.pdbx_description
1 polymer ?
#
loop_
_entity_poly.entity_id
_entity_poly.type
_entity_poly.pdbx_seq_one_letter_code
_entity_poly.pdbx_strand_id
1 'polypeptide(L)'
;MAVVEKCVASTGRPSSVVIGKLRATAIIGDISLAGSSLPRPASVRATAFTEILRIPAAAVLFVAGRYPGALGGIAYRLKEVGNNLQMRLPMRSEVIESLDVFAGTEESFKKEVLRDFET
;
A
#
# COMPACT_ATOMS: atom_id res chain seq x y z
N MET A 1 -5.58 3.68 16.31
CA MET A 1 -5.38 2.57 15.35
C MET A 1 -6.04 2.97 14.04
N ALA A 2 -5.46 2.61 12.89
CA ALA A 2 -6.05 2.90 11.59
C ALA A 2 -6.06 1.66 10.69
N VAL A 3 -6.98 1.64 9.72
CA VAL A 3 -7.08 0.60 8.70
C VAL A 3 -6.76 1.19 7.33
N VAL A 4 -6.15 0.37 6.49
CA VAL A 4 -5.87 0.72 5.09
C VAL A 4 -6.90 0.01 4.23
N GLU A 5 -7.60 0.78 3.41
CA GLU A 5 -8.73 0.33 2.59
C GLU A 5 -8.42 0.60 1.11
N LYS A 6 -8.68 -0.38 0.26
CA LYS A 6 -8.55 -0.26 -1.20
C LYS A 6 -9.93 -0.34 -1.82
N CYS A 7 -10.22 0.58 -2.73
CA CYS A 7 -11.39 0.48 -3.58
C CYS A 7 -11.13 -0.55 -4.68
N VAL A 8 -11.95 -1.60 -4.75
CA VAL A 8 -11.89 -2.64 -5.77
C VAL A 8 -13.15 -2.59 -6.62
N ALA A 9 -13.02 -2.89 -7.90
CA ALA A 9 -14.17 -3.09 -8.76
C ALA A 9 -14.84 -4.42 -8.39
N SER A 10 -16.06 -4.35 -7.86
CA SER A 10 -16.92 -5.52 -7.66
C SER A 10 -18.05 -5.49 -8.68
N THR A 11 -18.58 -6.65 -9.05
CA THR A 11 -19.68 -6.81 -10.03
C THR A 11 -20.88 -5.94 -9.64
N GLY A 12 -20.99 -4.76 -10.24
CA GLY A 12 -22.12 -3.82 -10.10
C GLY A 12 -21.85 -2.54 -9.30
N ARG A 13 -20.92 -2.54 -8.32
CA ARG A 13 -20.54 -1.33 -7.54
C ARG A 13 -19.09 -1.41 -7.03
N PRO A 14 -18.37 -0.28 -6.93
CA PRO A 14 -17.09 -0.25 -6.23
C PRO A 14 -17.28 -0.62 -4.75
N SER A 15 -16.42 -1.49 -4.21
CA SER A 15 -16.41 -1.85 -2.80
C SER A 15 -15.05 -1.55 -2.17
N SER A 16 -15.03 -1.20 -0.89
CA SER A 16 -13.78 -0.97 -0.15
C SER A 16 -13.41 -2.23 0.62
N VAL A 17 -12.19 -2.72 0.40
CA VAL A 17 -11.64 -3.91 1.08
C VAL A 17 -10.49 -3.48 1.99
N VAL A 18 -10.49 -3.97 3.23
CA VAL A 18 -9.39 -3.75 4.16
C VAL A 18 -8.19 -4.57 3.73
N ILE A 19 -7.08 -3.90 3.42
CA ILE A 19 -5.83 -4.54 2.99
C ILE A 19 -4.76 -4.57 4.09
N GLY A 20 -4.99 -3.85 5.20
CA GLY A 20 -4.05 -3.83 6.31
C GLY A 20 -4.47 -2.96 7.48
N LYS A 21 -3.67 -3.01 8.54
CA LYS A 21 -3.84 -2.20 9.75
C LYS A 21 -2.54 -1.44 10.03
N LEU A 22 -2.68 -0.18 10.42
CA LEU A 22 -1.57 0.67 10.83
C LEU A 22 -1.53 0.76 12.36
N ARG A 23 -0.31 0.63 12.88
CA ARG A 23 0.02 0.83 14.30
C ARG A 23 0.75 2.15 14.49
N ALA A 24 1.08 2.45 15.74
CA ALA A 24 1.97 3.58 16.06
C ALA A 24 3.24 3.50 15.20
N THR A 25 3.81 4.68 14.88
CA THR A 25 5.00 4.88 14.04
C THR A 25 4.89 4.48 12.57
N ALA A 26 3.73 4.02 12.09
CA ALA A 26 3.54 3.77 10.67
C ALA A 26 3.61 5.07 9.86
N ILE A 27 4.36 5.04 8.76
CA ILE A 27 4.49 6.15 7.82
C ILE A 27 3.52 5.90 6.65
N ILE A 28 2.79 6.95 6.26
CA ILE A 28 1.85 6.89 5.14
C ILE A 28 2.01 8.12 4.23
N GLY A 29 1.65 7.96 2.96
CA GLY A 29 1.68 9.07 1.99
C GLY A 29 3.07 9.43 1.50
N ASP A 30 4.07 8.60 1.77
CA ASP A 30 5.44 8.69 1.25
C ASP A 30 5.49 8.70 -0.29
N ILE A 31 4.59 7.96 -0.96
CA ILE A 31 4.46 7.98 -2.42
C ILE A 31 4.20 9.39 -2.96
N SER A 32 3.47 10.23 -2.20
CA SER A 32 3.21 11.62 -2.62
C SER A 32 4.44 12.52 -2.55
N LEU A 33 5.54 12.07 -1.91
CA LEU A 33 6.80 12.81 -1.84
C LEU A 33 7.55 12.82 -3.17
N ALA A 34 7.28 11.90 -4.09
CA ALA A 34 7.96 11.84 -5.40
C ALA A 34 7.54 12.98 -6.37
N GLY A 35 6.78 13.98 -5.92
CA GLY A 35 6.11 14.93 -6.81
C GLY A 35 5.14 14.23 -7.76
N SER A 36 4.76 12.99 -7.41
CA SER A 36 4.06 12.13 -8.32
C SER A 36 2.61 12.59 -8.42
N SER A 37 2.18 12.94 -9.61
CA SER A 37 0.77 12.98 -10.02
C SER A 37 0.08 11.60 -9.92
N LEU A 38 0.74 10.61 -9.32
CA LEU A 38 0.21 9.27 -9.12
C LEU A 38 -0.97 9.34 -8.13
N PRO A 39 -2.09 8.69 -8.48
CA PRO A 39 -3.23 8.59 -7.58
C PRO A 39 -2.83 7.84 -6.31
N ARG A 40 -3.46 8.19 -5.18
CA ARG A 40 -3.27 7.44 -3.94
C ARG A 40 -3.79 6.01 -4.15
N PRO A 41 -2.97 4.97 -3.93
CA PRO A 41 -3.35 3.59 -4.23
C PRO A 41 -4.34 3.00 -3.21
N ALA A 42 -4.43 3.61 -2.03
CA ALA A 42 -5.33 3.20 -0.96
C ALA A 42 -5.74 4.40 -0.10
N SER A 43 -6.86 4.24 0.59
CA SER A 43 -7.35 5.15 1.61
C SER A 43 -6.95 4.65 3.00
N VAL A 44 -6.78 5.58 3.95
CA VAL A 44 -6.50 5.25 5.34
C VAL A 44 -7.61 5.83 6.20
N ARG A 45 -8.23 5.00 7.03
CA ARG A 45 -9.31 5.39 7.93
C ARG A 45 -8.92 5.12 9.38
N ALA A 46 -8.98 6.15 10.22
CA ALA A 46 -8.80 5.98 11.65
C ALA A 46 -10.01 5.24 12.24
N THR A 47 -9.77 4.17 13.00
CA THR A 47 -10.82 3.41 13.69
C THR A 47 -10.91 3.72 15.18
N ALA A 48 -9.92 4.45 15.70
CA ALA A 48 -9.88 4.96 17.06
C ALA A 48 -9.17 6.32 17.07
N PHE A 49 -9.21 7.04 18.19
CA PHE A 49 -8.43 8.26 18.39
C PHE A 49 -6.96 8.00 17.99
N THR A 50 -6.45 8.86 17.12
CA THR A 50 -5.13 8.70 16.50
C THR A 50 -4.53 10.09 16.32
N GLU A 51 -3.32 10.28 16.82
CA GLU A 51 -2.53 11.48 16.58
C GLU A 51 -1.63 11.27 15.36
N ILE A 52 -1.47 12.33 14.55
CA ILE A 52 -0.70 12.27 13.32
C ILE A 52 0.30 13.42 13.31
N LEU A 53 1.58 13.08 13.17
CA LEU A 53 2.61 14.06 12.82
C LEU A 53 2.59 14.29 11.31
N ARG A 54 2.11 15.45 10.87
CA ARG A 54 2.11 15.82 9.45
C ARG A 54 3.45 16.45 9.07
N ILE A 55 4.19 15.76 8.20
CA ILE A 55 5.44 16.28 7.64
C ILE A 55 5.16 16.83 6.22
N PRO A 56 5.37 18.13 5.96
CA PRO A 56 5.18 18.69 4.62
C PRO A 56 6.18 18.09 3.62
N ALA A 57 5.70 17.69 2.43
CA ALA A 57 6.55 17.12 1.39
C ALA A 57 7.70 18.07 0.98
N ALA A 58 7.43 19.37 0.90
CA ALA A 58 8.43 20.38 0.58
C ALA A 58 9.59 20.39 1.59
N ALA A 59 9.32 20.17 2.88
CA ALA A 59 10.37 20.11 3.90
C ALA A 59 11.24 18.87 3.75
N VAL A 60 10.63 17.71 3.43
CA VAL A 60 11.36 16.47 3.17
C VAL A 60 12.24 16.63 1.92
N LEU A 61 11.69 17.18 0.83
CA LEU A 61 12.43 17.42 -0.41
C LEU A 61 13.57 18.42 -0.22
N PHE A 62 13.37 19.47 0.57
CA PHE A 62 14.43 20.44 0.90
C PHE A 62 15.60 19.79 1.65
N VAL A 63 15.32 18.89 2.58
CA VAL A 63 16.36 18.13 3.29
C VAL A 63 17.02 17.13 2.36
N ALA A 64 16.25 16.36 1.61
CA ALA A 64 16.75 15.37 0.65
C ALA A 64 17.61 16.02 -0.46
N GLY A 65 17.30 17.26 -0.85
CA GLY A 65 18.08 18.08 -1.78
C GLY A 65 19.54 18.27 -1.39
N ARG A 66 19.87 18.18 -0.10
CA ARG A 66 21.27 18.23 0.38
C ARG A 66 22.03 16.92 0.15
N TYR A 67 21.34 15.85 -0.20
CA TYR A 67 21.88 14.49 -0.34
C TYR A 67 21.49 13.90 -1.71
N PRO A 68 22.11 14.34 -2.82
CA PRO A 68 21.71 13.97 -4.18
C PRO A 68 21.73 12.47 -4.46
N GLY A 69 22.65 11.72 -3.84
CA GLY A 69 22.68 10.25 -3.94
C GLY A 69 21.45 9.57 -3.31
N ALA A 70 20.93 10.11 -2.20
CA ALA A 70 19.73 9.59 -1.56
C ALA A 70 18.47 9.91 -2.39
N LEU A 71 18.41 11.11 -2.99
CA LEU A 71 17.32 11.49 -3.89
C LEU A 71 17.21 10.55 -5.10
N GLY A 72 18.33 10.19 -5.72
CA GLY A 72 18.33 9.25 -6.84
C GLY A 72 17.76 7.88 -6.46
N GLY A 73 18.16 7.35 -5.30
CA GLY A 73 17.64 6.07 -4.78
C GLY A 73 16.15 6.13 -4.44
N ILE A 74 15.70 7.20 -3.79
CA ILE A 74 14.29 7.41 -3.44
C ILE A 74 13.43 7.53 -4.71
N ALA A 75 13.86 8.32 -5.69
CA ALA A 75 13.15 8.49 -6.95
C ALA A 75 13.05 7.17 -7.74
N TYR A 76 14.13 6.40 -7.82
CA TYR A 76 14.13 5.09 -8.47
C TYR A 76 13.15 4.13 -7.80
N ARG A 77 13.21 3.99 -6.47
CA ARG A 77 12.29 3.13 -5.71
C ARG A 77 10.84 3.56 -5.85
N LEU A 78 10.55 4.86 -5.80
CA LEU A 78 9.19 5.36 -5.99
C LEU A 78 8.67 5.11 -7.41
N LYS A 79 9.54 5.15 -8.42
CA LYS A 79 9.19 4.78 -9.81
C LYS A 79 8.93 3.28 -9.94
N GLU A 80 9.75 2.42 -9.33
CA GLU A 80 9.49 0.98 -9.27
C GLU A 80 8.15 0.67 -8.59
N VAL A 81 7.88 1.28 -7.43
CA VAL A 81 6.62 1.12 -6.70
C VAL A 81 5.45 1.66 -7.51
N GLY A 82 5.58 2.82 -8.16
CA GLY A 82 4.56 3.38 -9.05
C GLY A 82 4.24 2.48 -10.23
N ASN A 83 5.27 1.95 -10.90
CA ASN A 83 5.11 0.99 -11.99
C ASN A 83 4.51 -0.33 -11.49
N ASN A 84 4.91 -0.81 -10.31
CA ASN A 84 4.33 -1.99 -9.69
C ASN A 84 2.85 -1.76 -9.33
N LEU A 85 2.49 -0.60 -8.78
CA LEU A 85 1.10 -0.24 -8.52
C LEU A 85 0.28 -0.07 -9.80
N GLN A 86 0.89 0.37 -10.91
CA GLN A 86 0.21 0.46 -12.21
C GLN A 86 0.06 -0.90 -12.90
N MET A 87 1.05 -1.79 -12.77
CA MET A 87 1.11 -3.08 -13.48
C MET A 87 0.60 -4.27 -12.67
N ARG A 88 0.63 -4.17 -11.34
CA ARG A 88 0.43 -5.24 -10.35
C ARG A 88 -0.25 -4.68 -9.10
N LEU A 89 -1.44 -4.10 -9.22
CA LEU A 89 -2.30 -4.01 -8.06
C LEU A 89 -2.98 -5.38 -7.91
N PRO A 90 -2.33 -6.37 -7.26
CA PRO A 90 -2.60 -7.76 -7.53
C PRO A 90 -4.01 -8.07 -7.07
N MET A 91 -4.69 -8.95 -7.81
CA MET A 91 -5.91 -9.55 -7.29
C MET A 91 -5.56 -10.31 -6.00
N ARG A 92 -6.51 -10.44 -5.07
CA ARG A 92 -6.30 -11.03 -3.74
C ARG A 92 -5.65 -12.43 -3.79
N SER A 93 -5.84 -13.16 -4.88
CA SER A 93 -5.20 -14.43 -5.22
C SER A 93 -3.66 -14.32 -5.35
N GLU A 94 -3.15 -13.27 -6.00
CA GLU A 94 -1.73 -13.09 -6.29
C GLU A 94 -0.93 -12.69 -5.03
N VAL A 95 -1.59 -12.06 -4.04
CA VAL A 95 -0.98 -11.74 -2.74
C VAL A 95 -0.74 -12.99 -1.92
N ILE A 96 -1.67 -13.96 -1.93
CA ILE A 96 -1.50 -15.23 -1.22
C ILE A 96 -0.47 -16.12 -1.92
N GLU A 97 -0.40 -16.07 -3.25
CA GLU A 97 0.64 -16.77 -4.01
C GLU A 97 2.04 -16.19 -3.78
N SER A 98 2.14 -14.90 -3.43
CA SER A 98 3.42 -14.24 -3.13
C SER A 98 4.00 -14.55 -1.74
N LEU A 99 3.26 -15.26 -0.88
CA LEU A 99 3.76 -15.72 0.41
C LEU A 99 4.48 -17.05 0.22
N ASP A 100 5.81 -17.08 0.44
CA ASP A 100 6.67 -18.27 0.26
C ASP A 100 6.15 -19.53 0.97
N VAL A 101 5.36 -19.36 2.03
CA VAL A 101 4.72 -20.43 2.81
C VAL A 101 3.69 -21.23 2.00
N PHE A 102 3.08 -20.64 0.97
CA PHE A 102 2.03 -21.27 0.14
C PHE A 102 2.48 -21.56 -1.30
N ALA A 103 3.78 -21.39 -1.59
CA ALA A 103 4.31 -21.59 -2.95
C ALA A 103 4.11 -23.03 -3.47
N GLY A 104 4.02 -24.02 -2.58
CA GLY A 104 3.85 -25.44 -2.92
C GLY A 104 2.47 -26.05 -2.60
N THR A 105 1.50 -25.27 -2.10
CA THR A 105 0.20 -25.83 -1.69
C THR A 105 -0.82 -25.84 -2.83
N GLU A 106 -1.73 -26.81 -2.82
CA GLU A 106 -2.81 -26.94 -3.81
C GLU A 106 -3.74 -25.72 -3.84
N GLU A 107 -4.29 -25.43 -5.02
CA GLU A 107 -5.12 -24.25 -5.25
C GLU A 107 -6.47 -24.28 -4.50
N SER A 108 -6.98 -25.48 -4.23
CA SER A 108 -8.16 -25.72 -3.38
C SER A 108 -7.95 -25.21 -1.96
N PHE A 109 -6.79 -25.53 -1.37
CA PHE A 109 -6.39 -25.09 -0.04
C PHE A 109 -6.21 -23.57 0.04
N LYS A 110 -5.58 -22.96 -0.99
CA LYS A 110 -5.47 -21.50 -1.09
C LYS A 110 -6.85 -20.81 -1.10
N LYS A 111 -7.84 -21.42 -1.78
CA LYS A 111 -9.23 -20.91 -1.85
C LYS A 111 -10.00 -21.08 -0.54
N GLU A 112 -9.70 -22.10 0.25
CA GLU A 112 -10.30 -22.33 1.57
C GLU A 112 -9.81 -21.29 2.59
N VAL A 113 -8.49 -21.09 2.67
CA VAL A 113 -7.89 -20.02 3.49
C VAL A 113 -8.45 -18.65 3.11
N LEU A 114 -8.69 -18.40 1.82
CA LEU A 114 -9.32 -17.16 1.34
C LEU A 114 -10.71 -16.91 1.92
N ARG A 115 -11.52 -17.96 2.14
CA ARG A 115 -12.89 -17.84 2.68
C ARG A 115 -12.88 -17.51 4.17
N ASP A 116 -11.96 -18.06 4.95
CA ASP A 116 -11.87 -17.80 6.39
C ASP A 116 -11.47 -16.35 6.72
N PHE A 117 -10.84 -15.65 5.77
CA PHE A 117 -10.57 -14.21 5.88
C PHE A 117 -11.78 -13.31 5.52
N GLU A 118 -12.94 -13.88 5.17
CA GLU A 118 -14.16 -13.13 4.80
C GLU A 118 -15.21 -13.06 5.93
N THR A 119 -15.03 -13.83 7.01
CA THR A 119 -15.71 -13.66 8.31
C THR A 119 -14.97 -12.70 9.23
#